data_AF-A0A9W9R146-F1
#
_entry.id   AF-A0A9W9R146-F1
#
_cell.length_a   1.000
_cell.length_b   1.000
_cell.length_c   1.000
_cell.angle_alpha   90.00
_cell.angle_beta   90.00
_cell.angle_gamma   90.00
#
_symmetry.space_group_name_H-M   'P 1'
#
loop_
_entity.id
_entity.type
_entity.pdbx_description
1 polymer ?
#
loop_
_entity_poly.entity_id
_entity_poly.type
_entity_poly.pdbx_seq_one_letter_code
_entity_poly.pdbx_strand_id
1 'polypeptide(L)'
;MQPTRESTTSDKELINVFSQDMIFTGTTVSMRQNTVPQEDHCDKAEYNVDPRLAEIVDEIQQLLDRRPVITVRVLLDWMTPTSHIDVERALPLSGYMFEDGPWKKALIKFGVDPRARPYFRYFQTITFDMSFDPILERGKYDWEKEREFTFPQLLKADDNVPHVFSGRKFVPDDNSWQICDISDGLLQSIIASSDIRQTVTIDDGFFWNGTMAKLEVIMRDKLVCIRDGRTPDDEEYVSLLSFPDNYQRPIGRDYIQYGMEFGQPYTQKQSYLRGQIVARARRSIRASSQ
;
A
#
# COMPACT_ATOMS: atom_id res chain seq x y z
N MET A 1 46.82 -29.44 -25.12
CA MET A 1 45.39 -29.68 -24.83
C MET A 1 44.89 -28.51 -24.01
N GLN A 2 44.07 -27.64 -24.61
CA GLN A 2 43.26 -26.68 -23.86
C GLN A 2 42.17 -27.44 -23.09
N PRO A 3 41.73 -26.87 -21.96
CA PRO A 3 40.31 -26.85 -21.66
C PRO A 3 39.82 -25.40 -21.58
N THR A 4 38.88 -25.13 -22.46
CA THR A 4 37.90 -24.04 -22.46
C THR A 4 37.21 -23.97 -21.09
N ARG A 5 37.11 -22.77 -20.49
CA ARG A 5 36.11 -22.48 -19.46
C ARG A 5 35.45 -21.14 -19.74
N GLU A 6 34.30 -21.30 -20.38
CA GLU A 6 33.06 -20.54 -20.31
C GLU A 6 33.08 -19.27 -19.47
N SER A 7 32.85 -18.16 -20.17
CA SER A 7 32.31 -16.92 -19.66
C SER A 7 30.89 -17.14 -19.12
N THR A 8 30.72 -17.08 -17.80
CA THR A 8 29.41 -16.82 -17.20
C THR A 8 29.42 -15.39 -16.66
N THR A 9 29.02 -14.46 -17.54
CA THR A 9 28.54 -13.14 -17.17
C THR A 9 27.24 -13.36 -16.38
N SER A 10 27.32 -13.30 -15.06
CA SER A 10 26.15 -13.14 -14.20
C SER A 10 26.10 -11.66 -13.86
N ASP A 11 25.37 -10.90 -14.67
CA ASP A 11 24.95 -9.55 -14.32
C ASP A 11 24.08 -9.63 -13.06
N LYS A 12 24.72 -9.46 -11.90
CA LYS A 12 24.04 -9.16 -10.66
C LYS A 12 23.78 -7.67 -10.67
N GLU A 13 22.65 -7.26 -11.23
CA GLU A 13 22.17 -5.89 -11.06
C GLU A 13 21.91 -5.64 -9.57
N LEU A 14 22.83 -4.88 -8.98
CA LEU A 14 22.68 -4.27 -7.66
C LEU A 14 21.57 -3.21 -7.78
N ILE A 15 20.36 -3.56 -7.36
CA ILE A 15 19.28 -2.59 -7.29
C ILE A 15 19.50 -1.73 -6.05
N ASN A 16 19.84 -0.47 -6.30
CA ASN A 16 19.96 0.59 -5.32
C ASN A 16 18.62 0.74 -4.58
N VAL A 17 18.52 0.30 -3.32
CA VAL A 17 17.31 0.41 -2.49
C VAL A 17 17.20 1.84 -1.96
N PHE A 18 16.97 2.77 -2.88
CA PHE A 18 16.39 4.08 -2.60
C PHE A 18 15.51 4.39 -3.80
N SER A 19 14.25 3.98 -3.73
CA SER A 19 13.22 4.62 -4.54
C SER A 19 13.25 6.09 -4.14
N GLN A 20 13.81 6.95 -4.97
CA GLN A 20 13.58 8.38 -4.83
C GLN A 20 12.07 8.57 -4.94
N ASP A 21 11.45 9.05 -3.86
CA ASP A 21 10.04 9.41 -3.87
C ASP A 21 9.82 10.39 -5.03
N MET A 22 9.03 9.97 -6.03
CA MET A 22 8.69 10.84 -7.14
C MET A 22 7.90 12.03 -6.63
N ILE A 23 8.28 13.23 -7.08
CA ILE A 23 7.65 14.46 -6.62
C ILE A 23 6.49 14.80 -7.55
N PHE A 24 5.27 14.73 -7.03
CA PHE A 24 4.10 15.23 -7.75
C PHE A 24 4.00 16.75 -7.61
N THR A 25 4.08 17.47 -8.73
CA THR A 25 4.01 18.93 -8.81
C THR A 25 2.67 19.44 -9.36
N GLY A 26 1.68 18.55 -9.52
CA GLY A 26 0.38 18.88 -10.10
C GLY A 26 -0.65 19.34 -9.10
N THR A 27 -1.91 19.38 -9.54
CA THR A 27 -3.03 19.81 -8.69
C THR A 27 -3.27 18.83 -7.55
N THR A 28 -3.14 19.32 -6.32
CA THR A 28 -3.55 18.61 -5.12
C THR A 28 -4.80 19.22 -4.53
N VAL A 29 -5.65 18.39 -3.92
CA VAL A 29 -6.92 18.83 -3.33
C VAL A 29 -7.09 18.20 -1.95
N SER A 30 -7.64 18.94 -0.99
CA SER A 30 -8.04 18.35 0.28
C SER A 30 -9.31 17.51 0.12
N MET A 31 -9.38 16.37 0.81
CA MET A 31 -10.57 15.52 0.89
C MET A 31 -11.85 16.25 1.34
N ARG A 32 -11.70 17.40 2.01
CA ARG A 32 -12.82 18.24 2.48
C ARG A 32 -13.41 19.16 1.40
N GLN A 33 -12.72 19.37 0.29
CA GLN A 33 -13.18 20.26 -0.77
C GLN A 33 -14.32 19.63 -1.57
N ASN A 34 -15.43 20.33 -1.76
CA ASN A 34 -16.63 19.74 -2.37
C ASN A 34 -16.46 19.34 -3.85
N THR A 35 -15.56 20.00 -4.59
CA THR A 35 -15.36 19.78 -6.03
C THR A 35 -13.98 19.23 -6.32
N VAL A 36 -13.90 18.35 -7.31
CA VAL A 36 -12.66 17.78 -7.83
C VAL A 36 -12.23 18.48 -9.13
N PRO A 37 -10.92 18.53 -9.43
CA PRO A 37 -10.41 19.16 -10.64
C PRO A 37 -10.97 18.50 -11.91
N GLN A 38 -11.29 19.34 -12.89
CA GLN A 38 -11.70 18.93 -14.24
C GLN A 38 -10.54 19.13 -15.21
N GLU A 39 -10.53 18.36 -16.30
CA GLU A 39 -9.45 18.35 -17.30
C GLU A 39 -9.22 19.73 -17.96
N ASP A 40 -10.25 20.57 -17.97
CA ASP A 40 -10.30 21.88 -18.59
C ASP A 40 -9.31 22.91 -17.98
N HIS A 41 -8.74 22.60 -16.81
CA HIS A 41 -7.87 23.49 -16.04
C HIS A 41 -6.37 23.26 -16.27
N CYS A 42 -5.98 22.27 -17.07
CA CYS A 42 -4.58 22.01 -17.37
C CYS A 42 -4.08 22.91 -18.51
N ASP A 43 -2.94 23.56 -18.33
CA ASP A 43 -2.26 24.31 -19.39
C ASP A 43 -1.73 23.35 -20.47
N LYS A 44 -2.59 23.02 -21.45
CA LYS A 44 -2.29 22.12 -22.58
C LYS A 44 -1.22 22.68 -23.54
N ALA A 45 -0.67 23.86 -23.27
CA ALA A 45 0.29 24.54 -24.16
C ALA A 45 1.67 23.86 -24.20
N GLU A 46 2.20 23.38 -23.08
CA GLU A 46 3.50 22.69 -23.03
C GLU A 46 3.46 21.27 -23.62
N TYR A 47 2.32 20.58 -23.48
CA TYR A 47 2.05 19.25 -24.06
C TYR A 47 2.21 19.23 -25.59
N ASN A 48 1.81 20.30 -26.27
CA ASN A 48 1.82 20.35 -27.74
C ASN A 48 3.24 20.46 -28.35
N VAL A 49 4.27 20.71 -27.53
CA VAL A 49 5.64 20.99 -28.01
C VAL A 49 6.57 19.77 -27.86
N ASP A 50 6.28 18.86 -26.93
CA ASP A 50 7.12 17.69 -26.61
C ASP A 50 6.38 16.38 -26.96
N PRO A 51 6.65 15.77 -28.15
CA PRO A 51 5.96 14.56 -28.60
C PRO A 51 6.10 13.38 -27.64
N ARG A 52 7.26 13.27 -26.95
CA ARG A 52 7.53 12.18 -26.03
C ARG A 52 6.71 12.32 -24.75
N LEU A 53 6.63 13.55 -24.22
CA LEU A 53 5.74 13.83 -23.09
C LEU A 53 4.29 13.54 -23.45
N ALA A 54 3.88 13.89 -24.67
CA ALA A 54 2.52 13.63 -25.15
C ALA A 54 2.18 12.13 -25.19
N GLU A 55 3.09 11.30 -25.69
CA GLU A 55 2.96 9.83 -25.69
C GLU A 55 2.81 9.26 -24.27
N ILE A 56 3.62 9.74 -23.31
CA ILE A 56 3.55 9.28 -21.91
C ILE A 56 2.21 9.69 -21.28
N VAL A 57 1.78 10.93 -21.48
CA VAL A 57 0.48 11.42 -20.96
C VAL A 57 -0.67 10.57 -21.51
N ASP A 58 -0.67 10.27 -22.80
CA ASP A 58 -1.67 9.40 -23.42
C ASP A 58 -1.65 7.99 -22.81
N GLU A 59 -0.46 7.41 -22.59
CA GLU A 59 -0.31 6.11 -21.90
C GLU A 59 -0.88 6.14 -20.47
N ILE A 60 -0.61 7.21 -19.68
CA ILE A 60 -1.19 7.39 -18.33
C ILE A 60 -2.71 7.46 -18.41
N GLN A 61 -3.25 8.25 -19.34
CA GLN A 61 -4.69 8.46 -19.48
C GLN A 61 -5.40 7.17 -19.89
N GLN A 62 -4.82 6.38 -20.80
CA GLN A 62 -5.33 5.05 -21.16
C GLN A 62 -5.34 4.09 -19.96
N LEU A 63 -4.32 4.15 -19.09
CA LEU A 63 -4.31 3.37 -17.85
C LEU A 63 -5.42 3.84 -16.89
N LEU A 64 -5.57 5.15 -16.73
CA LEU A 64 -6.60 5.77 -15.90
C LEU A 64 -8.03 5.50 -16.39
N ASP A 65 -8.23 5.29 -17.70
CA ASP A 65 -9.51 4.85 -18.25
C ASP A 65 -9.90 3.45 -17.76
N ARG A 66 -8.92 2.56 -17.60
CA ARG A 66 -9.14 1.19 -17.09
C ARG A 66 -9.24 1.16 -15.57
N ARG A 67 -8.39 1.94 -14.90
CA ARG A 67 -8.29 2.02 -13.45
C ARG A 67 -8.20 3.49 -13.05
N PRO A 68 -9.30 4.14 -12.65
CA PRO A 68 -9.36 5.60 -12.48
C PRO A 68 -8.56 6.16 -11.30
N VAL A 69 -8.03 5.28 -10.44
CA VAL A 69 -7.24 5.63 -9.27
C VAL A 69 -6.06 4.67 -9.16
N ILE A 70 -4.85 5.17 -9.35
CA ILE A 70 -3.61 4.39 -9.37
C ILE A 70 -2.54 5.05 -8.49
N THR A 71 -1.65 4.26 -7.89
CA THR A 71 -0.38 4.81 -7.38
C THR A 71 0.63 4.92 -8.51
N VAL A 72 1.62 5.78 -8.33
CA VAL A 72 2.75 5.91 -9.28
C VAL A 72 3.50 4.57 -9.41
N ARG A 73 3.52 3.75 -8.36
CA ARG A 73 4.06 2.40 -8.40
C ARG A 73 3.36 1.49 -9.42
N VAL A 74 2.03 1.51 -9.47
CA VAL A 74 1.25 0.74 -10.47
C VAL A 74 1.58 1.23 -11.88
N LEU A 75 1.68 2.55 -12.04
CA LEU A 75 2.04 3.18 -13.30
C LEU A 75 3.40 2.71 -13.82
N LEU A 76 4.45 2.77 -12.98
CA LEU A 76 5.81 2.38 -13.34
C LEU A 76 5.96 0.90 -13.67
N ASP A 77 5.10 0.05 -13.12
CA ASP A 77 5.11 -1.39 -13.39
C ASP A 77 4.44 -1.74 -14.73
N TRP A 78 3.48 -0.93 -15.18
CA TRP A 78 2.72 -1.17 -16.41
C TRP A 78 3.34 -0.50 -17.63
N MET A 79 4.03 0.62 -17.42
CA MET A 79 4.64 1.39 -18.49
C MET A 79 5.88 0.73 -19.05
N THR A 80 6.18 1.07 -20.31
CA THR A 80 7.51 0.80 -20.85
C THR A 80 8.58 1.56 -20.07
N PRO A 81 9.82 1.01 -19.92
CA PRO A 81 10.88 1.67 -19.18
C PRO A 81 11.10 3.11 -19.65
N THR A 82 10.72 4.06 -18.80
CA THR A 82 10.71 5.49 -19.10
C THR A 82 11.49 6.24 -18.02
N SER A 83 12.05 7.39 -18.38
CA SER A 83 12.75 8.25 -17.42
C SER A 83 11.78 8.70 -16.33
N HIS A 84 12.19 8.57 -15.06
CA HIS A 84 11.38 9.04 -13.93
C HIS A 84 11.01 10.52 -14.08
N ILE A 85 11.93 11.34 -14.60
CA ILE A 85 11.71 12.77 -14.84
C ILE A 85 10.57 13.01 -15.84
N ASP A 86 10.49 12.20 -16.90
CA ASP A 86 9.45 12.36 -17.91
C ASP A 86 8.08 11.94 -17.35
N VAL A 87 8.04 10.90 -16.50
CA VAL A 87 6.82 10.51 -15.78
C VAL A 87 6.40 11.60 -14.79
N GLU A 88 7.33 12.16 -14.01
CA GLU A 88 7.04 13.29 -13.10
C GLU A 88 6.43 14.49 -13.83
N ARG A 89 6.92 14.81 -15.03
CA ARG A 89 6.36 15.86 -15.89
C ARG A 89 4.97 15.50 -16.44
N ALA A 90 4.70 14.22 -16.67
CA ALA A 90 3.42 13.74 -17.22
C ALA A 90 2.30 13.62 -16.18
N LEU A 91 2.63 13.30 -14.92
CA LEU A 91 1.64 13.10 -13.85
C LEU A 91 0.67 14.29 -13.68
N PRO A 92 1.13 15.56 -13.58
CA PRO A 92 0.25 16.73 -13.44
C PRO A 92 -0.73 16.94 -14.60
N LEU A 93 -0.39 16.44 -15.78
CA LEU A 93 -1.20 16.57 -17.00
C LEU A 93 -2.24 15.46 -17.11
N SER A 94 -2.11 14.40 -16.32
CA SER A 94 -2.92 13.18 -16.44
C SER A 94 -3.98 13.06 -15.35
N GLY A 95 -3.78 13.72 -14.21
CA GLY A 95 -4.72 13.66 -13.09
C GLY A 95 -4.37 14.57 -11.93
N TYR A 96 -5.11 14.40 -10.85
CA TYR A 96 -4.91 15.13 -9.59
C TYR A 96 -4.69 14.14 -8.44
N MET A 97 -4.24 14.62 -7.28
CA MET A 97 -4.08 13.81 -6.08
C MET A 97 -4.79 14.43 -4.88
N PHE A 98 -5.26 13.60 -3.94
CA PHE A 98 -5.66 14.11 -2.64
C PHE A 98 -4.44 14.33 -1.73
N GLU A 99 -4.44 15.45 -1.00
CA GLU A 99 -3.41 15.77 0.00
C GLU A 99 -3.51 14.89 1.23
N ASP A 100 -4.75 14.54 1.60
CA ASP A 100 -5.09 13.81 2.80
C ASP A 100 -6.13 12.71 2.55
N GLY A 101 -6.35 11.90 3.58
CA GLY A 101 -7.40 10.89 3.61
C GLY A 101 -7.13 9.60 2.83
N PRO A 102 -8.19 8.83 2.47
CA PRO A 102 -8.07 7.42 2.13
C PRO A 102 -7.48 7.12 0.76
N TRP A 103 -7.39 8.12 -0.13
CA TRP A 103 -6.81 7.99 -1.47
C TRP A 103 -5.55 8.86 -1.63
N LYS A 104 -4.93 9.30 -0.52
CA LYS A 104 -3.65 10.01 -0.56
C LYS A 104 -2.59 9.19 -1.31
N LYS A 105 -1.62 9.84 -1.94
CA LYS A 105 -0.57 9.20 -2.76
C LYS A 105 -1.08 8.42 -3.99
N ALA A 106 -2.37 8.49 -4.34
CA ALA A 106 -2.89 7.98 -5.60
C ALA A 106 -3.18 9.11 -6.59
N LEU A 107 -2.77 8.92 -7.84
CA LEU A 107 -3.18 9.71 -8.99
C LEU A 107 -4.62 9.32 -9.36
N ILE A 108 -5.47 10.33 -9.49
CA ILE A 108 -6.89 10.19 -9.80
C ILE A 108 -7.15 10.89 -11.13
N LYS A 109 -7.85 10.19 -12.02
CA LYS A 109 -8.30 10.75 -13.29
C LYS A 109 -9.10 12.03 -13.08
N PHE A 110 -8.82 13.07 -13.86
CA PHE A 110 -9.63 14.29 -13.85
C PHE A 110 -11.13 14.00 -14.02
N GLY A 111 -11.96 14.74 -13.30
CA GLY A 111 -13.41 14.54 -13.28
C GLY A 111 -13.93 13.34 -12.50
N VAL A 112 -13.07 12.42 -12.05
CA VAL A 112 -13.48 11.30 -11.20
C VAL A 112 -13.39 11.68 -9.73
N ASP A 113 -14.48 11.56 -8.99
CA ASP A 113 -14.48 11.72 -7.53
C ASP A 113 -14.65 10.35 -6.83
N PRO A 114 -13.60 9.80 -6.19
CA PRO A 114 -13.70 8.51 -5.52
C PRO A 114 -14.60 8.54 -4.28
N ARG A 115 -14.97 9.73 -3.77
CA ARG A 115 -15.90 9.89 -2.64
C ARG A 115 -17.36 9.67 -3.06
N ALA A 116 -17.64 9.64 -4.36
CA ALA A 116 -19.01 9.58 -4.87
C ALA A 116 -19.64 8.18 -4.74
N ARG A 117 -18.84 7.10 -4.72
CA ARG A 117 -19.37 5.73 -4.73
C ARG A 117 -18.56 4.77 -3.84
N PRO A 118 -19.22 3.91 -3.05
CA PRO A 118 -18.54 2.92 -2.21
C PRO A 118 -17.65 1.90 -2.95
N TYR A 119 -17.81 1.76 -4.26
CA TYR A 119 -16.94 0.90 -5.08
C TYR A 119 -15.47 1.37 -5.04
N PHE A 120 -15.22 2.68 -4.93
CA PHE A 120 -13.86 3.22 -4.89
C PHE A 120 -13.06 2.85 -3.64
N ARG A 121 -13.69 2.19 -2.66
CA ARG A 121 -13.02 1.67 -1.45
C ARG A 121 -11.84 0.77 -1.78
N TYR A 122 -11.94 -0.01 -2.85
CA TYR A 122 -10.86 -0.90 -3.28
C TYR A 122 -9.63 -0.15 -3.79
N PHE A 123 -9.77 1.12 -4.19
CA PHE A 123 -8.65 1.94 -4.62
C PHE A 123 -8.05 2.79 -3.50
N GLN A 124 -8.57 2.69 -2.27
CA GLN A 124 -7.98 3.36 -1.12
C GLN A 124 -6.55 2.88 -0.90
N THR A 125 -5.70 3.77 -0.40
CA THR A 125 -4.29 3.52 -0.13
C THR A 125 -4.06 3.23 1.35
N ILE A 126 -3.16 2.27 1.61
CA ILE A 126 -2.62 1.96 2.92
C ILE A 126 -1.15 2.29 2.89
N THR A 127 -0.72 3.23 3.73
CA THR A 127 0.68 3.64 3.83
C THR A 127 1.23 3.31 5.21
N PHE A 128 2.39 2.66 5.25
CA PHE A 128 3.09 2.37 6.50
C PHE A 128 4.36 3.22 6.62
N ASP A 129 4.42 4.02 7.68
CA ASP A 129 5.68 4.59 8.15
C ASP A 129 6.49 3.46 8.81
N MET A 130 7.51 2.97 8.10
CA MET A 130 8.41 1.90 8.53
C MET A 130 9.71 1.91 7.74
N SER A 131 10.83 1.60 8.40
CA SER A 131 12.08 1.22 7.73
C SER A 131 12.12 -0.29 7.52
N PHE A 132 12.73 -0.72 6.42
CA PHE A 132 12.93 -2.15 6.12
C PHE A 132 14.31 -2.65 6.43
N ASP A 133 15.02 -1.99 7.34
CA ASP A 133 16.24 -2.53 7.90
C ASP A 133 15.88 -3.83 8.64
N PRO A 134 16.29 -5.00 8.13
CA PRO A 134 15.88 -6.26 8.70
C PRO A 134 16.61 -6.50 10.02
N ILE A 135 15.89 -7.08 10.99
CA ILE A 135 16.52 -7.48 12.24
C ILE A 135 17.31 -8.77 11.99
N LEU A 136 18.63 -8.66 12.01
CA LEU A 136 19.52 -9.80 11.83
C LEU A 136 19.79 -10.53 13.14
N GLU A 137 19.67 -11.85 13.11
CA GLU A 137 20.06 -12.70 14.23
C GLU A 137 21.58 -12.68 14.42
N ARG A 138 22.04 -12.31 15.62
CA ARG A 138 23.47 -12.23 15.95
C ARG A 138 24.13 -13.61 15.81
N GLY A 139 25.23 -13.68 15.05
CA GLY A 139 26.03 -14.90 14.85
C GLY A 139 25.55 -15.83 13.75
N LYS A 140 24.39 -15.54 13.12
CA LYS A 140 23.92 -16.25 11.92
C LYS A 140 24.57 -15.74 10.64
N TYR A 141 25.03 -14.50 10.67
CA TYR A 141 25.67 -13.80 9.56
C TYR A 141 27.01 -13.21 10.03
N ASP A 142 28.09 -13.45 9.28
CA ASP A 142 29.44 -12.92 9.56
C ASP A 142 29.56 -11.51 8.98
N TRP A 143 29.07 -10.52 9.73
CA TRP A 143 29.04 -9.10 9.36
C TRP A 143 30.43 -8.52 9.06
N GLU A 144 31.51 -9.14 9.57
CA GLU A 144 32.89 -8.71 9.32
C GLU A 144 33.40 -9.14 7.94
N LYS A 145 32.84 -10.21 7.37
CA LYS A 145 33.26 -10.78 6.08
C LYS A 145 32.33 -10.47 4.92
N GLU A 146 31.03 -10.47 5.14
CA GLU A 146 30.04 -10.18 4.10
C GLU A 146 29.55 -8.74 4.24
N ARG A 147 30.11 -7.85 3.41
CA ARG A 147 29.78 -6.42 3.37
C ARG A 147 28.44 -6.12 2.68
N GLU A 148 27.84 -7.11 2.02
CA GLU A 148 26.58 -6.96 1.27
C GLU A 148 25.63 -8.10 1.64
N PHE A 149 24.45 -7.74 2.16
CA PHE A 149 23.37 -8.69 2.44
C PHE A 149 22.30 -8.59 1.36
N THR A 150 21.92 -9.74 0.81
CA THR A 150 20.77 -9.84 -0.09
C THR A 150 19.61 -10.50 0.65
N PHE A 151 18.43 -9.88 0.61
CA PHE A 151 17.21 -10.41 1.21
C PHE A 151 16.23 -10.77 0.09
N PRO A 152 16.20 -12.02 -0.40
CA PRO A 152 15.39 -12.41 -1.56
C PRO A 152 13.91 -12.06 -1.44
N GLN A 153 13.38 -12.06 -0.22
CA GLN A 153 11.99 -11.71 0.08
C GLN A 153 11.68 -10.21 -0.05
N LEU A 154 12.72 -9.37 -0.12
CA LEU A 154 12.65 -7.92 -0.35
C LEU A 154 12.99 -7.53 -1.79
N LEU A 155 13.37 -8.50 -2.63
CA LEU A 155 13.79 -8.22 -4.01
C LEU A 155 12.62 -8.33 -4.99
N LYS A 156 12.74 -7.56 -6.09
CA LYS A 156 11.97 -7.83 -7.30
C LYS A 156 12.46 -9.16 -7.88
N ALA A 157 11.51 -10.04 -8.20
CA ALA A 157 11.77 -11.34 -8.81
C ALA A 157 10.72 -11.57 -9.90
N ASP A 158 11.01 -12.44 -10.86
CA ASP A 158 10.10 -12.72 -11.99
C ASP A 158 8.73 -13.26 -11.53
N ASP A 159 8.66 -13.83 -10.32
CA ASP A 159 7.44 -14.33 -9.70
C ASP A 159 6.67 -13.27 -8.90
N ASN A 160 7.10 -12.01 -8.91
CA ASN A 160 6.53 -10.94 -8.12
C ASN A 160 6.14 -9.71 -8.94
N VAL A 161 4.92 -9.23 -8.71
CA VAL A 161 4.44 -7.95 -9.23
C VAL A 161 4.70 -6.90 -8.15
N PRO A 162 5.59 -5.91 -8.36
CA PRO A 162 6.06 -5.00 -7.31
C PRO A 162 4.94 -4.38 -6.48
N HIS A 163 3.88 -3.87 -7.14
CA HIS A 163 2.77 -3.19 -6.47
C HIS A 163 1.80 -4.12 -5.74
N VAL A 164 1.90 -5.43 -5.93
CA VAL A 164 0.99 -6.42 -5.34
C VAL A 164 1.53 -6.93 -4.01
N PHE A 165 0.69 -6.92 -2.98
CA PHE A 165 1.03 -7.49 -1.68
C PHE A 165 0.44 -8.89 -1.51
N SER A 166 1.30 -9.92 -1.55
CA SER A 166 0.93 -11.33 -1.42
C SER A 166 1.04 -11.91 -0.01
N GLY A 167 1.55 -11.13 0.95
CA GLY A 167 1.81 -11.60 2.31
C GLY A 167 3.04 -12.50 2.46
N ARG A 168 3.84 -12.70 1.40
CA ARG A 168 5.03 -13.56 1.41
C ARG A 168 6.33 -12.84 1.02
N LYS A 169 6.23 -11.93 0.05
CA LYS A 169 7.32 -11.09 -0.45
C LYS A 169 6.77 -9.70 -0.71
N PHE A 170 7.63 -8.68 -0.68
CA PHE A 170 7.28 -7.33 -1.10
C PHE A 170 8.55 -6.58 -1.54
N VAL A 171 8.40 -5.56 -2.38
CA VAL A 171 9.51 -4.67 -2.74
C VAL A 171 9.45 -3.43 -1.83
N PRO A 172 10.50 -3.11 -1.05
CA PRO A 172 10.54 -1.94 -0.18
C PRO A 172 10.78 -0.67 -1.02
N ASP A 173 9.76 0.17 -1.13
CA ASP A 173 9.77 1.43 -1.88
C ASP A 173 8.99 2.54 -1.15
N ASP A 174 7.77 2.87 -1.59
CA ASP A 174 6.96 4.01 -1.12
C ASP A 174 6.03 3.65 0.07
N ASN A 175 6.09 2.39 0.48
CA ASN A 175 5.32 1.74 1.55
C ASN A 175 3.84 1.93 1.44
N SER A 176 3.35 2.07 0.21
CA SER A 176 1.98 2.39 -0.09
C SER A 176 1.41 1.35 -1.03
N TRP A 177 0.30 0.76 -0.62
CA TRP A 177 -0.43 -0.23 -1.40
C TRP A 177 -1.87 0.22 -1.57
N GLN A 178 -2.47 -0.03 -2.74
CA GLN A 178 -3.91 0.08 -2.87
C GLN A 178 -4.57 -1.23 -2.45
N ILE A 179 -5.77 -1.14 -1.87
CA ILE A 179 -6.49 -2.31 -1.34
C ILE A 179 -6.75 -3.37 -2.43
N CYS A 180 -6.98 -2.96 -3.67
CA CYS A 180 -7.18 -3.86 -4.82
C CYS A 180 -5.93 -4.65 -5.21
N ASP A 181 -4.75 -4.22 -4.76
CA ASP A 181 -3.48 -4.88 -5.07
C ASP A 181 -3.05 -5.85 -3.95
N ILE A 182 -3.89 -6.06 -2.94
CA ILE A 182 -3.66 -7.05 -1.89
C ILE A 182 -4.14 -8.40 -2.40
N SER A 183 -3.26 -9.38 -2.59
CA SER A 183 -3.62 -10.74 -3.01
C SER A 183 -3.54 -11.77 -1.87
N ASP A 184 -3.06 -11.36 -0.70
CA ASP A 184 -3.04 -12.19 0.52
C ASP A 184 -4.44 -12.68 0.88
N GLY A 185 -4.62 -13.99 1.01
CA GLY A 185 -5.93 -14.63 1.20
C GLY A 185 -6.62 -14.23 2.51
N LEU A 186 -5.88 -14.14 3.61
CA LEU A 186 -6.43 -13.73 4.90
C LEU A 186 -6.84 -12.26 4.89
N LEU A 187 -6.02 -11.37 4.30
CA LEU A 187 -6.39 -9.96 4.16
C LEU A 187 -7.58 -9.76 3.19
N GLN A 188 -7.64 -10.53 2.10
CA GLN A 188 -8.79 -10.55 1.20
C GLN A 188 -10.08 -10.93 1.93
N SER A 189 -10.03 -11.85 2.89
CA SER A 189 -11.20 -12.19 3.72
C SER A 189 -11.72 -11.01 4.55
N ILE A 190 -10.84 -10.11 4.99
CA ILE A 190 -11.21 -8.87 5.70
C ILE A 190 -11.81 -7.86 4.72
N ILE A 191 -11.18 -7.69 3.56
CA ILE A 191 -11.57 -6.74 2.50
C ILE A 191 -12.94 -7.11 1.90
N ALA A 192 -13.26 -8.40 1.85
CA ALA A 192 -14.51 -8.93 1.33
C ALA A 192 -15.74 -8.63 2.20
N SER A 193 -15.58 -7.93 3.33
CA SER A 193 -16.71 -7.53 4.17
C SER A 193 -17.76 -6.75 3.37
N SER A 194 -19.02 -7.20 3.48
CA SER A 194 -20.18 -6.53 2.90
C SER A 194 -20.72 -5.41 3.78
N ASP A 195 -20.32 -5.36 5.06
CA ASP A 195 -20.70 -4.29 5.98
C ASP A 195 -19.79 -3.08 5.73
N ILE A 196 -20.29 -2.14 4.94
CA ILE A 196 -19.56 -0.95 4.52
C ILE A 196 -20.38 0.31 4.77
N ARG A 197 -19.70 1.45 4.85
CA ARG A 197 -20.33 2.75 4.95
C ARG A 197 -20.94 3.16 3.61
N GLN A 198 -22.05 3.90 3.67
CA GLN A 198 -22.60 4.62 2.50
C GLN A 198 -22.00 6.02 2.36
N THR A 199 -21.49 6.58 3.45
CA THR A 199 -20.84 7.90 3.47
C THR A 199 -19.37 7.75 3.81
N VAL A 200 -18.52 8.35 2.99
CA VAL A 200 -17.07 8.34 3.14
C VAL A 200 -16.63 9.08 4.40
N THR A 201 -15.57 8.60 5.05
CA THR A 201 -14.86 9.33 6.11
C THR A 201 -13.44 9.66 5.68
N ILE A 202 -12.85 10.66 6.34
CA ILE A 202 -11.47 11.05 6.07
C ILE A 202 -10.45 10.00 6.51
N ASP A 203 -10.75 9.22 7.55
CA ASP A 203 -9.78 8.26 8.12
C ASP A 203 -9.84 6.88 7.47
N ASP A 204 -11.04 6.36 7.21
CA ASP A 204 -11.25 4.96 6.81
C ASP A 204 -11.97 4.83 5.45
N GLY A 205 -12.36 5.95 4.85
CA GLY A 205 -13.10 5.98 3.60
C GLY A 205 -14.46 5.31 3.74
N PHE A 206 -14.72 4.31 2.91
CA PHE A 206 -15.99 3.56 2.95
C PHE A 206 -15.94 2.31 3.84
N PHE A 207 -14.76 1.91 4.31
CA PHE A 207 -14.66 0.82 5.28
C PHE A 207 -15.00 1.31 6.69
N TRP A 208 -15.45 0.39 7.53
CA TRP A 208 -15.55 0.68 8.96
C TRP A 208 -14.17 0.67 9.61
N ASN A 209 -14.07 1.36 10.75
CA ASN A 209 -12.83 1.54 11.51
C ASN A 209 -12.23 0.22 11.98
N GLY A 210 -13.04 -0.77 12.32
CA GLY A 210 -12.59 -2.10 12.71
C GLY A 210 -12.08 -2.93 11.53
N THR A 211 -12.70 -2.82 10.36
CA THR A 211 -12.21 -3.45 9.12
C THR A 211 -10.83 -2.91 8.76
N MET A 212 -10.67 -1.58 8.70
CA MET A 212 -9.37 -0.95 8.43
C MET A 212 -8.34 -1.27 9.52
N ALA A 213 -8.76 -1.30 10.80
CA ALA A 213 -7.85 -1.65 11.89
C ALA A 213 -7.33 -3.09 11.78
N LYS A 214 -8.19 -4.07 11.47
CA LYS A 214 -7.76 -5.45 11.22
C LYS A 214 -6.78 -5.51 10.04
N LEU A 215 -7.17 -4.92 8.91
CA LEU A 215 -6.39 -4.92 7.68
C LEU A 215 -5.00 -4.31 7.88
N GLU A 216 -4.91 -3.10 8.41
CA GLU A 216 -3.63 -2.40 8.57
C GLU A 216 -2.72 -3.06 9.62
N VAL A 217 -3.27 -3.52 10.75
CA VAL A 217 -2.47 -4.11 11.83
C VAL A 217 -1.91 -5.46 11.40
N ILE A 218 -2.74 -6.31 10.79
CA ILE A 218 -2.30 -7.63 10.32
C ILE A 218 -1.31 -7.47 9.16
N MET A 219 -1.59 -6.61 8.19
CA MET A 219 -0.68 -6.34 7.08
C MET A 219 0.67 -5.80 7.56
N ARG A 220 0.68 -4.88 8.54
CA ARG A 220 1.94 -4.38 9.13
C ARG A 220 2.74 -5.48 9.80
N ASP A 221 2.08 -6.36 10.57
CA ASP A 221 2.78 -7.47 11.22
C ASP A 221 3.36 -8.46 10.20
N LYS A 222 2.61 -8.78 9.14
CA LYS A 222 3.12 -9.58 8.01
C LYS A 222 4.33 -8.93 7.36
N LEU A 223 4.30 -7.63 7.06
CA LEU A 223 5.43 -6.88 6.51
C LEU A 223 6.67 -6.97 7.41
N VAL A 224 6.50 -6.81 8.73
CA VAL A 224 7.61 -6.92 9.71
C VAL A 224 8.17 -8.35 9.75
N CYS A 225 7.31 -9.37 9.73
CA CYS A 225 7.74 -10.75 9.69
C CYS A 225 8.57 -11.06 8.43
N ILE A 226 8.07 -10.66 7.26
CA ILE A 226 8.78 -10.84 5.97
C ILE A 226 10.10 -10.09 5.96
N ARG A 227 10.11 -8.82 6.41
CA ARG A 227 11.34 -8.02 6.55
C ARG A 227 12.39 -8.78 7.34
N ASP A 228 12.02 -9.35 8.48
CA ASP A 228 12.93 -10.10 9.36
C ASP A 228 13.26 -11.52 8.85
N GLY A 229 12.91 -11.86 7.61
CA GLY A 229 13.18 -13.17 7.01
C GLY A 229 12.34 -14.31 7.56
N ARG A 230 11.22 -14.00 8.22
CA ARG A 230 10.25 -14.97 8.73
C ARG A 230 9.07 -15.09 7.78
N THR A 231 8.43 -16.26 7.79
CA THR A 231 7.16 -16.47 7.07
C THR A 231 6.00 -16.20 8.05
N PRO A 232 5.08 -15.27 7.74
CA PRO A 232 3.89 -15.07 8.55
C PRO A 232 3.00 -16.32 8.56
N ASP A 233 2.46 -16.66 9.74
CA ASP A 233 1.53 -17.78 9.93
C ASP A 233 0.11 -17.24 10.11
N ASP A 234 -0.84 -17.70 9.29
CA ASP A 234 -2.17 -17.08 9.22
C ASP A 234 -3.02 -17.40 10.46
N GLU A 235 -2.76 -18.54 11.06
CA GLU A 235 -3.33 -19.09 12.29
C GLU A 235 -3.14 -18.12 13.47
N GLU A 236 -2.08 -17.30 13.45
CA GLU A 236 -1.84 -16.29 14.48
C GLU A 236 -2.87 -15.14 14.43
N TYR A 237 -3.54 -14.92 13.30
CA TYR A 237 -4.48 -13.81 13.11
C TYR A 237 -5.96 -14.24 13.11
N VAL A 238 -6.27 -15.52 12.96
CA VAL A 238 -7.66 -16.02 12.80
C VAL A 238 -8.60 -15.52 13.90
N SER A 239 -8.17 -15.57 15.17
CA SER A 239 -8.99 -15.10 16.29
C SER A 239 -9.28 -13.60 16.24
N LEU A 240 -8.37 -12.82 15.65
CA LEU A 240 -8.51 -11.36 15.51
C LEU A 240 -9.56 -10.98 14.46
N LEU A 241 -9.88 -11.87 13.51
CA LEU A 241 -10.90 -11.61 12.48
C LEU A 241 -12.29 -11.41 13.07
N SER A 242 -12.55 -12.00 14.24
CA SER A 242 -13.79 -11.84 15.00
C SER A 242 -13.96 -10.45 15.63
N PHE A 243 -12.94 -9.59 15.56
CA PHE A 243 -13.08 -8.19 15.94
C PHE A 243 -14.10 -7.50 15.02
N PRO A 244 -15.06 -6.72 15.57
CA PRO A 244 -16.17 -6.17 14.81
C PRO A 244 -15.68 -5.18 13.75
N ASP A 245 -16.29 -5.23 12.57
CA ASP A 245 -16.01 -4.28 11.48
C ASP A 245 -16.39 -2.86 11.89
N ASN A 246 -17.62 -2.64 12.33
CA ASN A 246 -18.05 -1.40 12.98
C ASN A 246 -17.74 -1.44 14.48
N TYR A 247 -16.54 -1.03 14.86
CA TYR A 247 -16.13 -1.02 16.26
C TYR A 247 -16.62 0.23 16.96
N GLN A 248 -17.45 0.03 17.98
CA GLN A 248 -17.85 1.06 18.94
C GLN A 248 -17.09 0.87 20.26
N ARG A 249 -16.71 1.99 20.88
CA ARG A 249 -16.06 1.94 22.20
C ARG A 249 -17.08 1.46 23.25
N PRO A 250 -16.81 0.37 23.98
CA PRO A 250 -17.67 -0.03 25.09
C PRO A 250 -17.75 1.05 26.18
N ILE A 251 -18.90 1.15 26.84
CA ILE A 251 -19.06 1.98 28.03
C ILE A 251 -18.33 1.30 29.18
N GLY A 252 -17.24 1.90 29.66
CA GLY A 252 -16.42 1.36 30.75
C GLY A 252 -15.14 0.65 30.27
N ARG A 253 -14.72 -0.41 30.98
CA ARG A 253 -13.55 -1.21 30.60
C ARG A 253 -13.93 -2.21 29.50
N ASP A 254 -13.09 -2.30 28.49
CA ASP A 254 -13.23 -3.24 27.39
C ASP A 254 -12.58 -4.58 27.77
N TYR A 255 -13.40 -5.51 28.26
CA TYR A 255 -12.99 -6.88 28.62
C TYR A 255 -13.32 -7.90 27.52
N ILE A 256 -13.75 -7.45 26.34
CA ILE A 256 -14.29 -8.34 25.31
C ILE A 256 -13.12 -9.06 24.61
N GLN A 257 -13.09 -10.38 24.75
CA GLN A 257 -12.27 -11.26 23.94
C GLN A 257 -13.10 -11.66 22.71
N TYR A 258 -12.60 -11.32 21.52
CA TYR A 258 -13.23 -11.64 20.26
C TYR A 258 -12.64 -12.94 19.70
N GLY A 259 -13.48 -13.86 19.23
CA GLY A 259 -13.01 -15.07 18.54
C GLY A 259 -12.29 -16.09 19.41
N MET A 260 -12.43 -15.99 20.74
CA MET A 260 -11.90 -16.97 21.69
C MET A 260 -13.05 -17.74 22.32
N GLU A 261 -12.89 -19.06 22.48
CA GLU A 261 -13.82 -19.86 23.27
C GLU A 261 -13.68 -19.56 24.77
N PHE A 262 -14.72 -19.91 25.53
CA PHE A 262 -14.72 -19.69 26.98
C PHE A 262 -13.49 -20.33 27.65
N GLY A 263 -12.68 -19.52 28.32
CA GLY A 263 -11.48 -19.97 29.04
C GLY A 263 -10.22 -20.08 28.19
N GLN A 264 -10.27 -19.83 26.87
CA GLN A 264 -9.07 -19.80 26.04
C GLN A 264 -8.40 -18.41 26.07
N PRO A 265 -7.14 -18.31 26.50
CA PRO A 265 -6.41 -17.05 26.46
C PRO A 265 -5.83 -16.81 25.06
N TYR A 266 -5.72 -15.54 24.68
CA TYR A 266 -4.88 -15.16 23.54
C TYR A 266 -3.43 -15.55 23.81
N THR A 267 -2.68 -15.88 22.75
CA THR A 267 -1.22 -15.87 22.82
C THR A 267 -0.70 -14.46 23.12
N GLN A 268 0.57 -14.34 23.49
CA GLN A 268 1.18 -13.03 23.72
C GLN A 268 1.12 -12.15 22.46
N LYS A 269 1.39 -12.72 21.29
CA LYS A 269 1.31 -12.02 20.00
C LYS A 269 -0.12 -11.59 19.68
N GLN A 270 -1.10 -12.48 19.82
CA GLN A 270 -2.52 -12.16 19.61
C GLN A 270 -3.00 -11.03 20.54
N SER A 271 -2.62 -11.08 21.82
CA SER A 271 -2.94 -10.03 22.80
C SER A 271 -2.37 -8.67 22.39
N TYR A 272 -1.11 -8.65 21.91
CA TYR A 272 -0.46 -7.45 21.41
C TYR A 272 -1.17 -6.89 20.17
N LEU A 273 -1.43 -7.73 19.17
CA LEU A 273 -2.10 -7.32 17.92
C LEU A 273 -3.53 -6.85 18.18
N ARG A 274 -4.29 -7.52 19.05
CA ARG A 274 -5.62 -7.07 19.49
C ARG A 274 -5.56 -5.68 20.12
N GLY A 275 -4.54 -5.41 20.93
CA GLY A 275 -4.29 -4.08 21.49
C GLY A 275 -4.08 -3.02 20.41
N GLN A 276 -3.29 -3.33 19.38
CA GLN A 276 -3.05 -2.45 18.23
C GLN A 276 -4.31 -2.21 17.39
N ILE A 277 -5.12 -3.25 17.12
CA ILE A 277 -6.40 -3.14 16.41
C ILE A 277 -7.33 -2.19 17.14
N VAL A 278 -7.50 -2.38 18.45
CA VAL A 278 -8.34 -1.50 19.28
C VAL A 278 -7.81 -0.07 19.28
N ALA A 279 -6.50 0.12 19.37
CA ALA A 279 -5.89 1.45 19.32
C ALA A 279 -6.14 2.14 17.97
N ARG A 280 -5.98 1.44 16.84
CA ARG A 280 -6.22 1.95 15.49
C ARG A 280 -7.70 2.28 15.26
N ALA A 281 -8.62 1.38 15.64
CA ALA A 281 -10.05 1.60 15.48
C ALA A 281 -10.56 2.81 16.30
N ARG A 282 -9.92 3.12 17.43
CA ARG A 282 -10.25 4.28 18.27
C ARG A 282 -9.77 5.62 17.71
N ARG A 283 -8.78 5.64 16.79
CA ARG A 283 -8.29 6.90 16.18
C ARG A 283 -9.41 7.57 15.37
N SER A 284 -10.12 6.81 14.54
CA SER A 284 -11.22 7.30 13.70
C SER A 284 -12.42 7.83 14.52
N ILE A 285 -12.65 7.28 15.71
CA ILE A 285 -13.74 7.74 16.60
C ILE A 285 -13.41 9.13 17.16
N ARG A 286 -12.14 9.38 17.52
CA ARG A 286 -11.74 10.68 18.10
C ARG A 286 -11.85 11.82 17.10
N ALA A 287 -11.56 11.54 15.83
CA ALA A 287 -11.66 12.51 14.74
C ALA A 287 -13.13 12.85 14.37
N SER A 288 -14.08 11.96 14.67
CA SER A 288 -15.51 12.18 14.39
C SER A 288 -16.25 12.98 15.47
N SER A 289 -15.60 13.24 16.61
CA SER A 289 -16.17 13.95 17.77
C SER A 289 -15.66 15.39 17.93
N GLN A 290 -14.91 15.90 16.93
CA GLN A 290 -14.43 17.28 16.82
C GLN A 290 -14.99 17.88 15.53
#